data_AF-A0AAD9URC6-F1
#
_entry.id   AF-A0AAD9URC6-F1
#
_cell.length_a   1.000
_cell.length_b   1.000
_cell.length_c   1.000
_cell.angle_alpha   90.00
_cell.angle_beta   90.00
_cell.angle_gamma   90.00
#
_symmetry.space_group_name_H-M   'P 1'
#
loop_
_entity.id
_entity.type
_entity.pdbx_description
1 polymer ?
#
loop_
_entity_poly.entity_id
_entity_poly.type
_entity_poly.pdbx_seq_one_letter_code
_entity_poly.pdbx_strand_id
1 'polypeptide(L)'
;MWKLGKVLDVHPGNDGLVRGATIEVASDNGKRRRLRRPLQKLFPLEVRETRVADEEEHARPIACTPQRQRRQTAIEGEMRRRQVHQCLEELKDYDEH
;
A
#
# COMPACT_ATOMS: atom_id res chain seq x y z
N MET A 1 4.95 -16.51 -15.90
CA MET A 1 5.26 -15.11 -16.24
C MET A 1 3.98 -14.29 -16.17
N TRP A 2 3.98 -13.17 -15.42
CA TRP A 2 2.80 -12.30 -15.29
C TRP A 2 2.73 -11.35 -16.49
N LYS A 3 1.53 -11.14 -17.07
CA LYS A 3 1.33 -10.26 -18.23
C LYS A 3 0.55 -9.03 -17.81
N LEU A 4 1.02 -7.84 -18.18
CA LEU A 4 0.26 -6.61 -18.04
C LEU A 4 -0.79 -6.51 -19.15
N GLY A 5 -1.89 -5.81 -18.84
CA GLY A 5 -2.95 -5.52 -19.79
C GLY A 5 -3.59 -4.17 -19.49
N LYS A 6 -4.18 -3.57 -20.52
CA LYS A 6 -4.92 -2.30 -20.41
C LYS A 6 -6.36 -2.60 -19.97
N VAL A 7 -6.87 -1.89 -18.98
CA VAL A 7 -8.29 -1.96 -18.61
C VAL A 7 -9.11 -1.24 -19.69
N LEU A 8 -10.10 -1.93 -20.23
CA LEU A 8 -11.04 -1.37 -21.21
C LEU A 8 -12.35 -0.96 -20.55
N ASP A 9 -12.93 -1.86 -19.73
CA ASP A 9 -14.19 -1.63 -19.02
C ASP A 9 -14.13 -2.18 -17.61
N VAL A 10 -14.92 -1.58 -16.71
CA VAL A 10 -15.12 -2.04 -15.33
C VAL A 10 -16.56 -2.50 -15.11
N HIS A 11 -16.72 -3.54 -14.29
CA HIS A 11 -18.00 -4.19 -14.00
C HIS A 11 -18.32 -4.04 -12.50
N PRO A 12 -19.13 -3.05 -12.12
CA PRO A 12 -19.62 -2.91 -10.75
C PRO A 12 -20.62 -4.03 -10.40
N GLY A 13 -20.59 -4.45 -9.14
CA GLY A 13 -21.59 -5.33 -8.55
C GLY A 13 -22.86 -4.56 -8.15
N ASN A 14 -23.82 -5.29 -7.58
CA ASN A 14 -25.09 -4.71 -7.14
C ASN A 14 -24.95 -3.69 -5.99
N ASP A 15 -23.84 -3.75 -5.25
CA ASP A 15 -23.45 -2.81 -4.21
C ASP A 15 -22.66 -1.59 -4.75
N GLY A 16 -22.54 -1.45 -6.07
CA GLY A 16 -21.78 -0.39 -6.73
C GLY A 16 -20.27 -0.58 -6.72
N LEU A 17 -19.75 -1.64 -6.07
CA LEU A 17 -18.31 -1.90 -5.99
C LEU A 17 -17.81 -2.66 -7.22
N VAL A 18 -16.76 -2.14 -7.84
CA VAL A 18 -16.11 -2.74 -9.01
C VAL A 18 -15.39 -4.04 -8.64
N ARG A 19 -15.93 -5.19 -9.10
CA ARG A 19 -15.38 -6.54 -8.84
C ARG A 19 -14.84 -7.25 -10.07
N GLY A 20 -15.03 -6.69 -11.26
CA GLY A 20 -14.49 -7.25 -12.48
C GLY A 20 -14.05 -6.18 -13.47
N ALA A 21 -13.13 -6.52 -14.35
CA ALA A 21 -12.75 -5.69 -15.48
C ALA A 21 -12.62 -6.54 -16.76
N THR A 22 -12.92 -5.91 -17.88
CA THR A 22 -12.47 -6.37 -19.19
C THR A 22 -11.10 -5.76 -19.46
N ILE A 23 -10.10 -6.59 -19.66
CA ILE A 23 -8.73 -6.18 -19.96
C ILE A 23 -8.32 -6.63 -21.35
N GLU A 24 -7.48 -5.83 -22.02
CA GLU A 24 -6.77 -6.21 -23.22
C GLU A 24 -5.34 -6.60 -22.86
N VAL A 25 -4.96 -7.83 -23.19
CA VAL A 25 -3.63 -8.39 -22.90
C VAL A 25 -2.94 -8.72 -24.22
N ALA A 26 -1.65 -8.40 -24.31
CA ALA A 26 -0.80 -8.84 -25.41
C ALA A 26 -0.47 -10.33 -25.25
N SER A 27 -0.73 -11.13 -26.28
CA SER A 27 -0.26 -12.50 -26.36
C SER A 27 1.16 -12.55 -26.94
N ASP A 28 1.86 -13.66 -26.71
CA ASP A 28 3.26 -13.84 -27.14
C ASP A 28 3.39 -13.85 -28.66
N ASN A 29 2.30 -14.14 -29.37
CA ASN A 29 2.19 -14.09 -30.82
C ASN A 29 1.79 -12.69 -31.37
N GLY A 30 1.87 -11.65 -30.54
CA GLY A 30 1.50 -10.28 -30.90
C GLY A 30 -0.01 -10.01 -31.00
N LYS A 31 -0.87 -11.03 -30.93
CA LYS A 31 -2.33 -10.83 -30.97
C LYS A 31 -2.82 -10.28 -29.63
N ARG A 32 -3.69 -9.28 -29.70
CA ARG A 32 -4.37 -8.74 -28.52
C ARG A 32 -5.61 -9.57 -28.20
N ARG A 33 -5.79 -9.91 -26.93
CA ARG A 33 -6.95 -10.67 -26.45
C ARG A 33 -7.67 -9.90 -25.38
N ARG A 34 -9.00 -9.89 -25.46
CA ARG A 34 -9.88 -9.38 -24.42
C ARG A 34 -10.19 -10.49 -23.42
N LEU A 35 -10.05 -10.19 -22.14
CA LEU A 35 -10.24 -11.11 -21.05
C LEU A 35 -11.06 -10.44 -19.95
N ARG A 36 -12.04 -11.15 -19.40
CA ARG A 36 -12.73 -10.72 -18.18
C ARG A 36 -12.00 -11.29 -16.97
N ARG A 37 -11.66 -10.44 -16.00
CA ARG A 37 -10.91 -10.82 -14.79
C ARG A 37 -11.55 -10.22 -13.54
N PRO A 38 -11.63 -10.99 -12.44
CA PRO A 38 -12.04 -10.44 -11.15
C PRO A 38 -10.96 -9.49 -10.62
N LEU A 39 -11.39 -8.42 -9.97
CA LEU A 39 -10.53 -7.40 -9.39
C LEU A 39 -10.41 -7.66 -7.89
N GLN A 40 -9.27 -8.20 -7.47
CA GLN A 40 -8.98 -8.38 -6.04
C GLN A 40 -8.45 -7.10 -5.40
N LYS A 41 -7.59 -6.34 -6.10
CA LYS A 41 -7.03 -5.05 -5.65
C LYS A 41 -6.61 -4.21 -6.86
N LEU A 42 -7.23 -3.05 -7.05
CA LEU A 42 -6.81 -2.06 -8.07
C LEU A 42 -5.72 -1.17 -7.48
N PHE A 43 -4.61 -1.04 -8.19
CA PHE A 43 -3.62 0.01 -7.94
C PHE A 43 -3.60 0.91 -9.18
N PRO A 44 -3.97 2.19 -9.05
CA PRO A 44 -3.78 3.15 -10.12
C PRO A 44 -2.29 3.24 -10.46
N LEU A 45 -1.95 3.01 -11.72
CA LEU A 45 -0.61 3.29 -12.22
C LEU A 45 -0.66 4.66 -12.90
N GLU A 46 0.01 5.64 -12.29
CA GLU A 46 0.18 6.96 -12.90
C GLU A 46 1.12 6.82 -14.10
N VAL A 47 0.57 6.87 -15.31
CA VAL A 47 1.37 6.93 -16.54
C VAL A 47 1.63 8.40 -16.83
N ARG A 48 2.87 8.84 -16.66
CA ARG A 48 3.29 10.15 -17.15
C ARG A 48 3.38 10.05 -18.67
N GLU A 49 2.49 10.73 -19.38
CA GLU A 49 2.69 10.96 -20.82
C GLU A 49 3.97 11.78 -20.97
N THR A 50 5.07 11.16 -21.38
CA THR A 50 6.25 11.88 -21.87
C THR A 50 5.87 12.48 -23.21
N ARG A 51 5.15 13.61 -23.19
CA ARG A 51 5.13 14.49 -24.35
C ARG A 51 6.53 15.05 -24.45
N VAL A 52 7.22 14.72 -25.53
CA VAL A 52 8.46 15.41 -25.89
C VAL A 52 8.02 16.80 -26.34
N ALA A 53 7.93 17.71 -25.38
CA ALA A 53 7.85 19.13 -25.60
C ALA A 53 8.62 19.74 -24.44
N ASP A 54 9.76 20.35 -24.77
CA ASP A 54 10.57 21.16 -23.88
C ASP A 54 9.66 22.09 -23.07
N GLU A 55 9.76 22.05 -21.75
CA GLU A 55 9.93 23.21 -20.86
C GLU A 55 9.76 22.81 -19.38
N GLU A 56 10.54 23.49 -18.55
CA GLU A 56 10.82 23.22 -17.14
C GLU A 56 9.59 23.28 -16.24
N GLU A 57 9.32 22.23 -15.45
CA GLU A 57 8.44 22.36 -14.28
C GLU A 57 8.98 21.62 -13.05
N HIS A 58 9.73 22.40 -12.26
CA HIS A 58 9.91 22.37 -10.81
C HIS A 58 9.53 21.07 -10.08
N ALA A 59 10.57 20.35 -9.65
CA ALA A 59 10.48 19.29 -8.66
C ALA A 59 9.84 19.78 -7.36
N ARG A 60 8.60 19.37 -7.10
CA ARG A 60 8.00 19.48 -5.76
C ARG A 60 8.55 18.33 -4.91
N PRO A 61 9.13 18.58 -3.72
CA PRO A 61 9.58 17.51 -2.86
C PRO A 61 8.37 16.71 -2.36
N ILE A 62 8.33 15.44 -2.74
CA ILE A 62 7.34 14.48 -2.25
C ILE A 62 7.62 14.26 -0.77
N ALA A 63 6.78 14.83 0.09
CA ALA A 63 6.77 14.50 1.51
C ALA A 63 6.26 13.06 1.67
N CYS A 64 7.15 12.08 1.56
CA CYS A 64 6.90 10.72 2.01
C CYS A 64 6.90 10.71 3.55
N THR A 65 5.77 11.02 4.18
CA THR A 65 5.56 10.70 5.59
C THR A 65 4.84 9.37 5.72
N PRO A 66 5.53 8.24 5.97
CA PRO A 66 4.87 7.06 6.47
C PRO A 66 4.76 7.20 8.00
N GLN A 67 3.93 8.13 8.50
CA GLN A 67 3.61 8.14 9.92
C GLN A 67 2.58 7.02 10.18
N ARG A 68 3.08 5.79 10.15
CA ARG A 68 2.33 4.58 10.42
C ARG A 68 1.93 4.59 11.89
N GLN A 69 0.67 4.94 12.17
CA GLN A 69 0.05 4.93 13.52
C GLN A 69 0.28 3.63 14.30
N ARG A 70 0.62 2.52 13.63
CA ARG A 70 0.93 1.21 14.22
C ARG A 70 2.13 1.17 15.20
N ARG A 71 2.88 2.27 15.37
CA ARG A 71 3.98 2.31 16.35
C ARG A 71 3.53 2.60 17.80
N GLN A 72 2.39 3.29 18.01
CA GLN A 72 2.01 3.76 19.34
C GLN A 72 1.76 2.61 20.32
N THR A 73 0.97 1.60 19.94
CA THR A 73 0.68 0.43 20.79
C THR A 73 1.94 -0.36 21.17
N ALA A 74 2.93 -0.44 20.27
CA ALA A 74 4.19 -1.11 20.55
C ALA A 74 5.06 -0.31 21.55
N ILE A 75 5.11 1.01 21.39
CA ILE A 75 5.83 1.93 22.29
C ILE A 75 5.18 1.92 23.68
N GLU A 76 3.86 2.07 23.77
CA GLU A 76 3.13 2.03 25.04
C GLU A 76 3.28 0.69 25.75
N GLY A 77 3.21 -0.42 25.00
CA GLY A 77 3.45 -1.75 25.54
C GLY A 77 4.88 -1.93 26.08
N GLU A 78 5.87 -1.34 25.42
CA GLU A 78 7.27 -1.36 25.88
C GLU A 78 7.48 -0.53 27.15
N MET A 79 6.90 0.67 27.21
CA MET A 79 6.96 1.55 28.39
C MET A 79 6.36 0.88 29.62
N ARG A 80 5.20 0.22 29.47
CA ARG A 80 4.55 -0.50 30.57
C ARG A 80 5.39 -1.67 31.09
N ARG A 81 6.07 -2.41 30.20
CA ARG A 81 6.98 -3.49 30.61
C ARG A 81 8.16 -2.97 31.43
N ARG A 82 8.76 -1.85 31.04
CA ARG A 82 9.87 -1.23 31.78
C ARG A 82 9.43 -0.74 33.15
N GLN A 83 8.23 -0.15 33.25
CA GLN A 83 7.70 0.33 34.53
C GLN A 83 7.44 -0.82 35.51
N VAL A 84 6.86 -1.94 35.04
CA VAL A 84 6.69 -3.14 35.87
C VAL A 84 8.03 -3.69 36.34
N HIS A 85 9.03 -3.75 35.46
CA HIS A 85 10.37 -4.18 35.83
C HIS A 85 10.98 -3.27 36.90
N GLN A 86 10.85 -1.95 36.75
CA GLN A 86 11.37 -1.00 37.74
C GLN A 86 10.72 -1.18 39.11
N CYS A 87 9.38 -1.26 39.17
CA CYS A 87 8.69 -1.50 40.45
C CYS A 87 9.09 -2.83 41.10
N LEU A 88 9.36 -3.87 40.31
CA LEU A 88 9.81 -5.16 40.83
C LEU A 88 11.23 -5.09 41.42
N GLU A 89 12.13 -4.33 40.81
CA GLU A 89 13.48 -4.12 41.36
C GLU A 89 13.42 -3.29 42.65
N GLU A 90 12.64 -2.20 42.64
CA GLU A 90 12.44 -1.37 43.85
C GLU A 90 11.87 -2.23 45.02
N LEU A 91 10.93 -3.13 44.75
CA LEU A 91 10.38 -4.01 45.79
C LEU A 91 11.41 -4.97 46.38
N LYS A 92 12.32 -5.50 45.56
CA LYS A 92 13.40 -6.39 46.02
C LYS A 92 14.40 -5.65 46.90
N ASP A 93 14.73 -4.42 46.53
CA ASP A 93 15.64 -3.57 47.31
C ASP A 93 15.04 -3.19 48.68
N TYR A 94 13.71 -3.11 48.79
CA TYR A 94 13.02 -2.87 50.07
C TYR A 94 12.99 -4.09 51.00
N ASP A 95 12.99 -5.32 50.47
CA ASP A 95 12.99 -6.55 51.28
C ASP A 95 14.41 -6.94 51.78
N GLU A 96 15.47 -6.32 51.26
CA GLU A 96 16.87 -6.56 51.64
C GLU A 96 17.42 -5.61 52.74
N HIS A 97 16.56 -4.77 53.34
CA HIS A 97 16.88 -3.87 54.47
C HIS A 97 16.10 -4.21 55.75
#